data_AF-A0AAE3Y7J5-F1
#
_entry.id   AF-A0AAE3Y7J5-F1
#
_cell.length_a   1.000
_cell.length_b   1.000
_cell.length_c   1.000
_cell.angle_alpha   90.00
_cell.angle_beta   90.00
_cell.angle_gamma   90.00
#
_symmetry.space_group_name_H-M   'P 1'
#
loop_
_entity.id
_entity.type
_entity.pdbx_description
1 polymer ?
#
loop_
_entity_poly.entity_id
_entity_poly.type
_entity_poly.pdbx_seq_one_letter_code
_entity_poly.pdbx_strand_id
1 'polypeptide(L)' 'MGIFEYIFQQIIINLIGNSVYYILRKLIGDRRSYKEIQDQTEGYIKFLTGLIFIFIIIVLMKKFVR' A
#
# COMPACT_ATOMS: atom_id res chain seq x y z
N MET A 1 -5.88 -9.14 19.96
CA MET A 1 -6.15 -8.15 18.90
C MET A 1 -7.64 -7.90 18.82
N GLY A 2 -8.08 -6.72 19.23
CA GLY A 2 -9.50 -6.36 19.22
C GLY A 2 -10.03 -6.12 17.81
N ILE A 3 -11.35 -6.21 17.61
CA ILE A 3 -12.02 -5.91 16.33
C ILE A 3 -11.64 -4.50 15.83
N PHE A 4 -11.49 -3.54 16.73
CA PHE A 4 -11.03 -2.18 16.42
C PHE A 4 -9.60 -2.13 15.86
N GLU A 5 -8.66 -2.89 16.44
CA GLU A 5 -7.29 -2.97 15.94
C GLU A 5 -7.25 -3.60 14.54
N TYR A 6 -8.04 -4.65 14.31
CA TYR A 6 -8.12 -5.29 13.00
C TYR A 6 -8.65 -4.34 11.92
N ILE A 7 -9.73 -3.61 12.21
CA ILE A 7 -10.28 -2.60 11.28
C ILE A 7 -9.26 -1.49 11.03
N PHE A 8 -8.60 -1.00 12.07
CA PHE A 8 -7.59 0.05 11.94
C PHE A 8 -6.39 -0.40 11.09
N GLN A 9 -5.92 -1.64 11.28
CA GLN A 9 -4.89 -2.24 10.45
C GLN A 9 -5.32 -2.32 8.98
N GLN A 10 -6.55 -2.75 8.70
CA GLN A 10 -7.06 -2.84 7.33
C GLN A 10 -7.14 -1.47 6.65
N ILE A 11 -7.57 -0.43 7.39
CA ILE A 11 -7.61 0.95 6.88
C ILE A 11 -6.19 1.44 6.56
N ILE A 12 -5.24 1.24 7.47
CA ILE A 12 -3.84 1.65 7.28
C ILE A 12 -3.21 0.92 6.08
N ILE A 13 -3.37 -0.41 5.99
CA ILE A 13 -2.82 -1.21 4.89
C ILE A 13 -3.38 -0.74 3.55
N ASN A 14 -4.68 -0.47 3.47
CA ASN A 14 -5.30 0.05 2.26
C ASN A 14 -4.84 1.47 1.92
N LEU A 15 -4.66 2.35 2.91
CA LEU A 15 -4.17 3.71 2.70
C LEU A 15 -2.73 3.70 2.18
N ILE A 16 -1.86 2.89 2.79
CA ILE A 16 -0.48 2.68 2.35
C ILE A 16 -0.47 2.07 0.96
N GLY A 17 -1.24 1.01 0.73
CA GLY A 17 -1.33 0.34 -0.57
C GLY A 17 -1.77 1.29 -1.69
N ASN A 18 -2.78 2.13 -1.45
CA ASN A 18 -3.21 3.16 -2.41
C ASN A 18 -2.11 4.18 -2.71
N SER A 19 -1.42 4.66 -1.68
CA SER A 19 -0.39 5.68 -1.79
C SER A 19 0.84 5.14 -2.53
N VAL A 20 1.28 3.93 -2.17
CA VAL A 20 2.41 3.24 -2.81
C VAL A 20 2.08 2.92 -4.26
N TYR A 21 0.88 2.40 -4.54
CA TYR A 21 0.45 2.09 -5.89
C TYR A 21 0.38 3.33 -6.80
N TYR A 22 -0.13 4.44 -6.26
CA TYR A 22 -0.11 5.72 -6.96
C TYR A 22 1.31 6.19 -7.28
N ILE A 23 2.22 6.15 -6.30
CA ILE A 23 3.63 6.54 -6.48
C ILE A 23 4.31 5.65 -7.51
N LEU A 24 4.12 4.33 -7.44
CA LEU A 24 4.68 3.38 -8.41
C LEU A 24 4.21 3.68 -9.84
N ARG A 25 2.91 3.94 -10.03
CA ARG A 25 2.40 4.33 -11.36
C ARG A 25 2.98 5.66 -11.84
N LYS A 26 3.13 6.64 -10.95
CA LYS A 26 3.78 7.90 -11.27
C LYS A 26 5.24 7.71 -11.68
N LEU A 27 5.97 6.81 -11.02
CA LEU A 27 7.35 6.46 -11.38
C LEU A 27 7.45 5.80 -12.76
N ILE A 28 6.44 5.01 -13.15
CA ILE A 28 6.36 4.38 -14.49
C ILE A 28 5.92 5.40 -15.58
N GLY A 29 5.62 6.64 -15.21
CA GLY A 29 5.26 7.72 -16.15
C GLY A 29 3.77 7.90 -16.38
N ASP A 30 2.92 7.34 -15.51
CA ASP A 30 1.47 7.55 -15.58
C ASP A 30 1.13 9.04 -15.31
N ARG A 31 0.39 9.65 -16.24
CA ARG A 31 -0.06 11.06 -16.14
C ARG A 31 -1.42 11.20 -15.46
N ARG A 32 -2.13 10.11 -15.23
CA ARG A 32 -3.47 10.09 -14.61
C ARG A 32 -3.43 10.62 -13.18
N SER A 33 -4.54 11.21 -12.76
CA SER A 33 -4.70 11.75 -11.42
C SER A 33 -4.88 10.64 -10.37
N TYR A 34 -4.66 10.95 -9.09
CA TYR A 34 -4.82 9.99 -7.99
C TYR A 34 -6.21 9.31 -7.99
N LYS A 35 -7.27 10.09 -8.22
CA LYS A 35 -8.65 9.59 -8.29
C LYS A 35 -8.85 8.61 -9.45
N GLU A 36 -8.34 8.92 -10.64
CA GLU A 36 -8.45 8.05 -11.82
C GLU A 36 -7.74 6.71 -11.62
N ILE A 37 -6.56 6.74 -10.99
CA ILE A 37 -5.81 5.53 -10.67
C ILE A 37 -6.53 4.72 -9.59
N GLN A 38 -7.17 5.40 -8.63
CA GLN A 38 -7.92 4.77 -7.57
C GLN A 38 -9.20 4.11 -8.09
N ASP A 39 -9.94 4.73 -9.00
CA ASP A 39 -11.18 4.15 -9.56
C ASP A 39 -10.93 2.93 -10.44
N GLN A 40 -9.79 2.88 -11.15
CA GLN A 40 -9.47 1.75 -12.03
C GLN A 40 -8.92 0.52 -11.31
N THR A 41 -8.53 0.65 -10.04
CA THR A 41 -7.80 -0.41 -9.35
C THR A 41 -8.71 -1.09 -8.34
N GLU A 42 -9.01 -2.36 -8.60
CA GLU A 42 -9.79 -3.22 -7.71
C GLU A 42 -9.19 -3.24 -6.29
N GLY A 43 -10.05 -3.29 -5.28
CA GLY A 43 -9.65 -3.25 -3.86
C GLY A 43 -8.59 -4.31 -3.50
N TYR A 44 -8.61 -5.46 -4.16
CA TYR A 44 -7.65 -6.54 -3.95
C TYR A 44 -6.21 -6.18 -4.35
N ILE A 45 -6.02 -5.46 -5.47
CA ILE A 45 -4.69 -5.07 -5.96
C ILE A 45 -4.04 -4.06 -5.01
N LYS A 46 -4.83 -3.14 -4.45
CA LYS A 46 -4.39 -2.15 -3.46
C LYS A 46 -3.94 -2.81 -2.16
N PHE A 47 -4.74 -3.77 -1.68
CA PHE A 47 -4.43 -4.55 -0.49
C PHE A 47 -3.13 -5.36 -0.67
N LEU A 48 -2.98 -6.04 -1.81
CA LEU A 48 -1.76 -6.80 -2.12
C LEU A 48 -0.52 -5.90 -2.21
N THR A 49 -0.66 -4.71 -2.83
CA THR A 49 0.44 -3.74 -2.94
C THR A 49 0.87 -3.23 -1.56
N GLY A 50 -0.09 -2.95 -0.67
CA GLY A 50 0.19 -2.56 0.72
C GLY A 50 0.90 -3.66 1.51
N LEU A 51 0.45 -4.92 1.36
CA LEU A 51 1.10 -6.09 1.99
C LEU A 51 2.55 -6.28 1.53
N ILE A 52 2.81 -6.23 0.22
CA ILE A 52 4.16 -6.37 -0.33
C ILE A 52 5.07 -5.25 0.18
N PHE A 53 4.56 -4.01 0.23
CA PHE A 53 5.34 -2.88 0.72
C PHE A 53 5.71 -3.01 2.20
N ILE A 54 4.76 -3.41 3.05
CA ILE A 54 5.01 -3.66 4.47
C ILE A 54 6.02 -4.80 4.65
N PHE A 55 5.91 -5.86 3.86
CA PHE A 55 6.86 -6.97 3.90
C PHE A 55 8.28 -6.51 3.55
N ILE A 56 8.42 -5.70 2.48
CA ILE A 56 9.72 -5.11 2.10
C ILE A 56 10.28 -4.26 3.23
N ILE A 57 9.47 -3.40 3.86
CA ILE A 57 9.91 -2.58 5.00
C ILE A 57 10.42 -3.47 6.14
N ILE A 58 9.69 -4.52 6.52
CA ILE A 58 10.10 -5.43 7.61
C ILE A 58 11.45 -6.08 7.29
N VAL A 59 11.63 -6.57 6.06
CA VAL A 59 12.89 -7.18 5.61
C VAL A 59 14.03 -6.18 5.63
N LEU A 60 13.79 -4.95 5.15
CA LEU A 60 14.79 -3.88 5.17
C LEU A 60 15.15 -3.49 6.61
N MET A 61 14.17 -3.24 7.47
CA MET A 61 14.41 -2.92 8.89
C MET A 61 15.22 -4.02 9.57
N LYS A 62 14.88 -5.29 9.37
CA LYS A 62 15.66 -6.42 9.92
C LYS A 62 17.10 -6.45 9.42
N LYS A 63 17.38 -5.95 8.21
CA LYS A 63 18.73 -5.86 7.65
C LYS A 63 19.53 -4.67 8.19
N PHE A 64 18.86 -3.57 8.55
CA PHE A 64 19.48 -2.36 9.11
C PHE A 64 19.63 -2.38 10.63
N VAL A 65 18.80 -3.14 11.34
CA VAL A 65 18.96 -3.44 12.77
C VAL A 65 19.96 -4.59 12.88
N ARG A 66 21.24 -4.27 12.69
CA ARG A 66 22.38 -5.13 13.01
C ARG A 66 22.90 -4.80 14.40
#